data_AF-A0A8J1Y463-F1
#
_entry.id   AF-A0A8J1Y463-F1
#
_cell.length_a   1.000
_cell.length_b   1.000
_cell.length_c   1.000
_cell.angle_alpha   90.00
_cell.angle_beta   90.00
_cell.angle_gamma   90.00
#
_symmetry.space_group_name_H-M   'P 1'
#
loop_
_entity.id
_entity.type
_entity.pdbx_description
1 polymer ?
#
loop_
_entity_poly.entity_id
_entity_poly.type
_entity_poly.pdbx_seq_one_letter_code
_entity_poly.pdbx_strand_id
1 'polypeptide(L)'
;EVTYAGQAFRLGRYPIHFHLNGDMSGSYVKGCAIHETFNRAINIHGTHNVQIEDNVVHNVMGGALFLEDGIETGNVFDHNLVVFCKQSTSLLNDDITPAAFWCTNANNTYTRNTAVGGTHFGFWYRMHDHPDGPSFDSSICPKKSPLGLFDNNIVHSQGWFGLWIFMEWYPMKGGGCGSNEAEPAVFKRLTVWNCEKGAEAVSVGAVQFDGAIMVNNDKAGIEYKMIKNVPKYHPNGALVNNSVIIGDATSSNWISCTGSGVILPWDAGFVIANTKFVNFNSGSCTSFGVTRIDGTCTFECGGWDYIVYGLEFFESPNKIKFTWPHEAMIKDLDGSLTGTVGATVSPSNPSLPPSCAGSSSFSIGSTPGSVCTDPNLKFLRFSWNKAVPKSLEAKDVFFTNQYGTTGVHFLKKRLTHPMGWMVSLVSGERYNMLFEHAGHITNITYNGKFYGLTNDEYVIIEHNFTQTPDRFS
;
A
#
# COMPACT_ATOMS: atom_id res chain seq x y z
N GLU A 1 -28.98 9.59 -25.48
CA GLU A 1 -28.33 10.70 -24.76
C GLU A 1 -29.14 11.05 -23.53
N VAL A 2 -28.49 11.32 -22.40
CA VAL A 2 -29.07 11.75 -21.13
C VAL A 2 -28.31 13.00 -20.68
N THR A 3 -28.97 14.15 -20.61
CA THR A 3 -28.33 15.44 -20.28
C THR A 3 -29.17 16.23 -19.28
N TYR A 4 -28.54 17.06 -18.46
CA TYR A 4 -29.20 17.88 -17.43
C TYR A 4 -30.16 17.07 -16.54
N ALA A 5 -29.77 15.83 -16.28
CA ALA A 5 -30.55 14.85 -15.54
C ALA A 5 -30.02 14.68 -14.11
N GLY A 6 -30.78 13.96 -13.30
CA GLY A 6 -30.56 13.84 -11.87
C GLY A 6 -31.03 15.10 -11.13
N GLN A 7 -31.37 14.95 -9.85
CA GLN A 7 -31.79 16.07 -9.00
C GLN A 7 -30.76 16.27 -7.89
N ALA A 8 -30.12 17.44 -7.86
CA ALA A 8 -29.25 17.83 -6.75
C ALA A 8 -30.06 17.90 -5.44
N PHE A 9 -29.43 17.59 -4.31
CA PHE A 9 -30.05 17.61 -2.97
C PHE A 9 -31.21 16.62 -2.79
N ARG A 10 -31.32 15.63 -3.69
CA ARG A 10 -32.33 14.55 -3.64
C ARG A 10 -31.63 13.21 -3.85
N LEU A 11 -31.31 12.54 -2.75
CA LEU A 11 -30.76 11.17 -2.78
C LEU A 11 -31.72 10.23 -3.53
N GLY A 12 -31.17 9.27 -4.30
CA GLY A 12 -31.95 8.31 -5.09
C GLY A 12 -32.50 8.85 -6.43
N ARG A 13 -32.33 10.15 -6.74
CA ARG A 13 -32.79 10.78 -7.99
C ARG A 13 -31.63 10.94 -8.97
N TYR A 14 -31.09 9.82 -9.41
CA TYR A 14 -30.00 9.72 -10.38
C TYR A 14 -30.54 9.71 -11.83
N PRO A 15 -29.73 10.07 -12.84
CA PRO A 15 -30.09 9.95 -14.25
C PRO A 15 -30.50 8.53 -14.65
N ILE A 16 -29.73 7.53 -14.22
CA ILE A 16 -30.03 6.10 -14.37
C ILE A 16 -29.82 5.43 -13.02
N HIS A 17 -30.83 4.68 -12.57
CA HIS A 17 -30.82 4.03 -11.27
C HIS A 17 -31.46 2.64 -11.37
N PHE A 18 -30.64 1.59 -11.23
CA PHE A 18 -31.11 0.25 -10.92
C PHE A 18 -31.26 0.16 -9.40
N HIS A 19 -32.49 -0.02 -8.93
CA HIS A 19 -32.83 0.13 -7.52
C HIS A 19 -33.54 -1.12 -7.00
N LEU A 20 -32.78 -1.95 -6.27
CA LEU A 20 -33.25 -3.16 -5.61
C LEU A 20 -33.90 -4.15 -6.58
N ASN A 21 -33.35 -4.26 -7.79
CA ASN A 21 -33.91 -5.11 -8.83
C ASN A 21 -33.54 -6.61 -8.65
N GLY A 22 -32.55 -6.93 -7.83
CA GLY A 22 -32.01 -8.30 -7.75
C GLY A 22 -31.20 -8.66 -8.99
N ASP A 23 -31.39 -9.87 -9.51
CA ASP A 23 -30.71 -10.31 -10.73
C ASP A 23 -31.28 -9.61 -11.97
N MET A 24 -30.42 -8.88 -12.68
CA MET A 24 -30.77 -8.14 -13.90
C MET A 24 -30.00 -8.66 -15.11
N SER A 25 -29.66 -9.96 -15.11
CA SER A 25 -29.07 -10.65 -16.27
C SER A 25 -29.82 -10.32 -17.57
N GLY A 26 -29.10 -9.83 -18.57
CA GLY A 26 -29.65 -9.40 -19.87
C GLY A 26 -30.13 -7.94 -19.92
N SER A 27 -30.12 -7.22 -18.80
CA SER A 27 -30.35 -5.78 -18.76
C SER A 27 -29.05 -5.01 -18.95
N TYR A 28 -29.14 -3.82 -19.56
CA TYR A 28 -27.94 -3.06 -19.89
C TYR A 28 -28.18 -1.54 -19.93
N VAL A 29 -27.08 -0.80 -19.82
CA VAL A 29 -26.93 0.57 -20.30
C VAL A 29 -25.79 0.56 -21.31
N LYS A 30 -26.12 0.73 -22.58
CA LYS A 30 -25.17 0.57 -23.68
C LYS A 30 -25.18 1.73 -24.65
N GLY A 31 -24.00 2.22 -25.04
CA GLY A 31 -23.86 3.22 -26.10
C GLY A 31 -24.47 4.58 -25.76
N CYS A 32 -24.54 4.94 -24.47
CA CYS A 32 -25.17 6.18 -24.02
C CYS A 32 -24.15 7.28 -23.76
N ALA A 33 -24.46 8.50 -24.20
CA ALA A 33 -23.83 9.72 -23.69
C ALA A 33 -24.63 10.24 -22.48
N ILE A 34 -23.98 10.39 -21.33
CA ILE A 34 -24.55 10.88 -20.07
C ILE A 34 -23.72 12.07 -19.60
N HIS A 35 -24.26 13.29 -19.64
CA HIS A 35 -23.46 14.47 -19.36
C HIS A 35 -24.21 15.62 -18.69
N GLU A 36 -23.44 16.56 -18.13
CA GLU A 36 -23.97 17.76 -17.46
C GLU A 36 -25.01 17.43 -16.37
N THR A 37 -24.80 16.35 -15.62
CA THR A 37 -25.77 15.86 -14.63
C THR A 37 -25.64 16.61 -13.31
N PHE A 38 -26.76 16.81 -12.62
CA PHE A 38 -26.81 17.47 -11.29
C PHE A 38 -26.60 16.49 -10.13
N ASN A 39 -26.35 15.23 -10.45
CA ASN A 39 -26.16 14.10 -9.55
C ASN A 39 -25.20 13.10 -10.24
N ARG A 40 -24.99 11.92 -9.65
CA ARG A 40 -24.21 10.79 -10.20
C ARG A 40 -24.66 10.42 -11.63
N ALA A 41 -23.96 9.52 -12.33
CA ALA A 41 -24.36 9.14 -13.69
C ALA A 41 -25.22 7.87 -13.74
N ILE A 42 -24.68 6.75 -13.28
CA ILE A 42 -25.35 5.45 -13.23
C ILE A 42 -25.18 4.87 -11.83
N ASN A 43 -26.29 4.60 -11.16
CA ASN A 43 -26.34 3.97 -9.85
C ASN A 43 -26.88 2.55 -9.95
N ILE A 44 -26.18 1.61 -9.32
CA ILE A 44 -26.57 0.21 -9.18
C ILE A 44 -26.65 -0.07 -7.68
N HIS A 45 -27.87 -0.28 -7.21
CA HIS A 45 -28.21 -0.45 -5.80
C HIS A 45 -28.95 -1.78 -5.66
N GLY A 46 -28.42 -2.71 -4.87
CA GLY A 46 -29.03 -4.03 -4.62
C GLY A 46 -29.36 -4.80 -5.91
N THR A 47 -28.52 -4.61 -6.93
CA THR A 47 -28.73 -5.13 -8.28
C THR A 47 -27.47 -5.85 -8.77
N HIS A 48 -27.66 -6.96 -9.48
CA HIS A 48 -26.61 -7.89 -9.90
C HIS A 48 -26.67 -8.14 -11.40
N ASN A 49 -25.54 -8.57 -11.97
CA ASN A 49 -25.42 -9.03 -13.36
C ASN A 49 -25.90 -8.03 -14.43
N VAL A 50 -25.87 -6.72 -14.15
CA VAL A 50 -26.19 -5.69 -15.16
C VAL A 50 -24.95 -5.35 -16.00
N GLN A 51 -25.18 -5.07 -17.29
CA GLN A 51 -24.13 -4.72 -18.24
C GLN A 51 -24.09 -3.20 -18.52
N ILE A 52 -22.98 -2.55 -18.19
CA ILE A 52 -22.71 -1.14 -18.43
C ILE A 52 -21.57 -1.06 -19.46
N GLU A 53 -21.89 -0.78 -20.71
CA GLU A 53 -20.95 -0.92 -21.83
C GLU A 53 -20.96 0.28 -22.80
N ASP A 54 -19.81 0.65 -23.35
CA ASP A 54 -19.70 1.65 -24.42
C ASP A 54 -20.33 3.02 -24.08
N ASN A 55 -20.36 3.40 -22.80
CA ASN A 55 -20.95 4.67 -22.38
C ASN A 55 -19.89 5.77 -22.27
N VAL A 56 -20.30 7.00 -22.60
CA VAL A 56 -19.50 8.21 -22.38
C VAL A 56 -20.18 9.05 -21.31
N VAL A 57 -19.50 9.22 -20.18
CA VAL A 57 -19.94 10.04 -19.05
C VAL A 57 -19.06 11.29 -19.00
N HIS A 58 -19.65 12.48 -18.99
CA HIS A 58 -18.90 13.75 -19.01
C HIS A 58 -19.49 14.81 -18.08
N ASN A 59 -18.63 15.47 -17.30
CA ASN A 59 -18.98 16.65 -16.48
C ASN A 59 -20.15 16.38 -15.51
N VAL A 60 -20.01 15.32 -14.72
CA VAL A 60 -21.03 14.84 -13.76
C VAL A 60 -20.67 15.21 -12.32
N MET A 61 -21.68 15.28 -11.44
CA MET A 61 -21.52 15.63 -10.02
C MET A 61 -21.57 14.38 -9.14
N GLY A 62 -20.64 14.22 -8.19
CA GLY A 62 -20.55 13.03 -7.33
C GLY A 62 -19.98 11.81 -8.05
N GLY A 63 -20.04 10.62 -7.43
CA GLY A 63 -19.49 9.40 -8.01
C GLY A 63 -20.20 9.00 -9.32
N ALA A 64 -19.47 8.75 -10.41
CA ALA A 64 -20.08 8.62 -11.74
C ALA A 64 -20.80 7.28 -11.94
N LEU A 65 -20.06 6.16 -11.92
CA LEU A 65 -20.61 4.79 -11.97
C LEU A 65 -20.50 4.18 -10.57
N PHE A 66 -21.63 3.94 -9.91
CA PHE A 66 -21.69 3.76 -8.47
C PHE A 66 -22.39 2.47 -8.04
N LEU A 67 -21.67 1.60 -7.34
CA LEU A 67 -22.26 0.51 -6.54
C LEU A 67 -22.58 1.04 -5.13
N GLU A 68 -23.79 0.79 -4.64
CA GLU A 68 -24.29 1.48 -3.44
C GLU A 68 -24.00 0.76 -2.13
N ASP A 69 -24.59 -0.41 -1.90
CA ASP A 69 -24.63 -1.00 -0.56
C ASP A 69 -23.51 -2.02 -0.31
N GLY A 70 -22.82 -2.50 -1.35
CA GLY A 70 -21.76 -3.51 -1.25
C GLY A 70 -22.24 -4.95 -1.40
N ILE A 71 -23.52 -5.17 -1.72
CA ILE A 71 -24.06 -6.49 -2.08
C ILE A 71 -23.93 -6.76 -3.58
N GLU A 72 -23.78 -5.72 -4.39
CA GLU A 72 -23.88 -5.76 -5.86
C GLU A 72 -22.72 -6.56 -6.46
N THR A 73 -23.03 -7.61 -7.21
CA THR A 73 -22.06 -8.57 -7.74
C THR A 73 -22.38 -8.98 -9.16
N GLY A 74 -21.37 -9.46 -9.88
CA GLY A 74 -21.51 -9.94 -11.25
C GLY A 74 -21.78 -8.87 -12.30
N ASN A 75 -21.81 -7.59 -11.91
CA ASN A 75 -22.01 -6.49 -12.84
C ASN A 75 -20.77 -6.33 -13.74
N VAL A 76 -21.00 -5.94 -14.98
CA VAL A 76 -19.96 -5.79 -15.99
C VAL A 76 -19.89 -4.32 -16.41
N PHE A 77 -18.75 -3.70 -16.18
CA PHE A 77 -18.40 -2.37 -16.67
C PHE A 77 -17.32 -2.53 -17.73
N ASP A 78 -17.71 -2.42 -19.00
CA ASP A 78 -16.79 -2.61 -20.11
C ASP A 78 -16.73 -1.41 -21.04
N HIS A 79 -15.52 -0.96 -21.38
CA HIS A 79 -15.32 0.07 -22.40
C HIS A 79 -16.10 1.38 -22.16
N ASN A 80 -16.21 1.80 -20.90
CA ASN A 80 -16.82 3.10 -20.56
C ASN A 80 -15.74 4.19 -20.43
N LEU A 81 -16.06 5.39 -20.91
CA LEU A 81 -15.25 6.58 -20.76
C LEU A 81 -15.92 7.53 -19.76
N VAL A 82 -15.23 7.87 -18.67
CA VAL A 82 -15.71 8.83 -17.67
C VAL A 82 -14.75 10.02 -17.61
N VAL A 83 -15.25 11.20 -17.95
CA VAL A 83 -14.47 12.44 -18.03
C VAL A 83 -15.03 13.47 -17.07
N PHE A 84 -14.16 14.10 -16.28
CA PHE A 84 -14.49 15.25 -15.44
C PHE A 84 -15.59 14.95 -14.40
N CYS A 85 -15.35 13.92 -13.58
CA CYS A 85 -16.14 13.62 -12.38
C CYS A 85 -15.84 14.67 -11.30
N LYS A 86 -16.86 15.41 -10.85
CA LYS A 86 -16.71 16.57 -9.96
C LYS A 86 -17.19 16.27 -8.55
N GLN A 87 -16.52 16.89 -7.59
CA GLN A 87 -16.97 16.93 -6.20
C GLN A 87 -18.38 17.50 -6.10
N SER A 88 -19.21 16.88 -5.26
CA SER A 88 -20.57 17.32 -4.96
C SER A 88 -20.83 17.32 -3.46
N THR A 89 -21.42 18.40 -2.95
CA THR A 89 -21.92 18.49 -1.57
C THR A 89 -23.43 18.23 -1.49
N SER A 90 -24.05 17.78 -2.58
CA SER A 90 -25.51 17.66 -2.68
C SER A 90 -26.03 16.25 -2.35
N LEU A 91 -25.16 15.32 -1.95
CA LEU A 91 -25.42 13.89 -1.76
C LEU A 91 -24.76 13.34 -0.47
N LEU A 92 -24.15 12.16 -0.53
CA LEU A 92 -23.45 11.54 0.61
C LEU A 92 -22.09 12.21 0.81
N ASN A 93 -21.52 12.11 2.02
CA ASN A 93 -20.17 12.61 2.32
C ASN A 93 -19.11 12.08 1.33
N ASP A 94 -19.36 10.89 0.82
CA ASP A 94 -18.59 10.16 -0.17
C ASP A 94 -18.51 10.88 -1.53
N ASP A 95 -19.57 11.60 -1.92
CA ASP A 95 -19.60 12.40 -3.15
C ASP A 95 -18.79 13.71 -3.03
N ILE A 96 -18.31 14.05 -1.83
CA ILE A 96 -17.34 15.14 -1.61
C ILE A 96 -15.96 14.73 -2.14
N THR A 97 -15.66 13.43 -2.14
CA THR A 97 -14.41 12.82 -2.63
C THR A 97 -14.72 11.74 -3.68
N PRO A 98 -15.26 12.11 -4.85
CA PRO A 98 -15.89 11.16 -5.76
C PRO A 98 -14.88 10.32 -6.54
N ALA A 99 -15.36 9.18 -7.05
CA ALA A 99 -14.65 8.35 -8.01
C ALA A 99 -15.41 8.28 -9.35
N ALA A 100 -14.68 8.10 -10.45
CA ALA A 100 -15.32 7.72 -11.71
C ALA A 100 -16.00 6.33 -11.61
N PHE A 101 -15.33 5.39 -10.95
CA PHE A 101 -15.82 4.05 -10.68
C PHE A 101 -15.78 3.79 -9.18
N TRP A 102 -16.95 3.77 -8.55
CA TRP A 102 -17.12 3.52 -7.12
C TRP A 102 -17.50 2.06 -6.87
N CYS A 103 -16.62 1.33 -6.22
CA CYS A 103 -16.65 -0.13 -6.11
C CYS A 103 -16.78 -0.55 -4.64
N THR A 104 -17.99 -0.82 -4.17
CA THR A 104 -18.27 -1.29 -2.80
C THR A 104 -18.21 -2.82 -2.65
N ASN A 105 -18.12 -3.54 -3.77
CA ASN A 105 -17.89 -4.98 -3.82
C ASN A 105 -16.95 -5.31 -4.99
N ALA A 106 -15.89 -6.08 -4.70
CA ALA A 106 -14.85 -6.40 -5.68
C ALA A 106 -15.28 -7.46 -6.71
N ASN A 107 -16.33 -8.24 -6.44
CA ASN A 107 -16.79 -9.31 -7.33
C ASN A 107 -17.65 -8.75 -8.48
N ASN A 108 -17.06 -7.86 -9.26
CA ASN A 108 -17.61 -7.23 -10.46
C ASN A 108 -16.50 -7.12 -11.52
N THR A 109 -16.88 -7.00 -12.79
CA THR A 109 -15.94 -6.94 -13.91
C THR A 109 -15.73 -5.50 -14.35
N TYR A 110 -14.48 -5.05 -14.43
CA TYR A 110 -14.06 -3.75 -14.95
C TYR A 110 -13.00 -3.96 -16.02
N THR A 111 -13.39 -3.83 -17.30
CA THR A 111 -12.46 -3.99 -18.43
C THR A 111 -12.48 -2.79 -19.38
N ARG A 112 -11.32 -2.44 -19.93
CA ARG A 112 -11.20 -1.44 -21.01
C ARG A 112 -11.80 -0.06 -20.68
N ASN A 113 -12.00 0.25 -19.39
CA ASN A 113 -12.58 1.53 -19.00
C ASN A 113 -11.50 2.62 -18.94
N THR A 114 -11.92 3.87 -19.16
CA THR A 114 -11.04 5.02 -19.09
C THR A 114 -11.63 6.09 -18.17
N ALA A 115 -10.86 6.56 -17.18
CA ALA A 115 -11.24 7.66 -16.29
C ALA A 115 -10.28 8.85 -16.44
N VAL A 116 -10.81 10.04 -16.74
CA VAL A 116 -10.01 11.23 -17.10
C VAL A 116 -10.44 12.46 -16.33
N GLY A 117 -9.49 13.22 -15.79
CA GLY A 117 -9.72 14.61 -15.39
C GLY A 117 -10.64 14.82 -14.19
N GLY A 118 -10.93 13.79 -13.39
CA GLY A 118 -11.80 13.93 -12.22
C GLY A 118 -11.10 14.61 -11.05
N THR A 119 -11.88 15.10 -10.09
CA THR A 119 -11.32 15.85 -8.95
C THR A 119 -10.52 14.99 -7.97
N HIS A 120 -10.82 13.68 -7.87
CA HIS A 120 -10.19 12.79 -6.87
C HIS A 120 -9.74 11.45 -7.46
N PHE A 121 -10.66 10.51 -7.67
CA PHE A 121 -10.28 9.12 -7.98
C PHE A 121 -10.76 8.63 -9.35
N GLY A 122 -9.94 7.82 -10.02
CA GLY A 122 -10.43 6.98 -11.12
C GLY A 122 -11.30 5.84 -10.58
N PHE A 123 -10.67 4.93 -9.85
CA PHE A 123 -11.34 3.83 -9.17
C PHE A 123 -11.20 3.97 -7.65
N TRP A 124 -12.30 3.76 -6.93
CA TRP A 124 -12.28 3.64 -5.48
C TRP A 124 -12.92 2.33 -5.05
N TYR A 125 -12.09 1.42 -4.54
CA TYR A 125 -12.49 0.18 -3.90
C TYR A 125 -12.67 0.43 -2.41
N ARG A 126 -13.94 0.46 -1.96
CA ARG A 126 -14.32 0.70 -0.57
C ARG A 126 -15.26 -0.38 -0.08
N MET A 127 -14.66 -1.43 0.48
CA MET A 127 -15.42 -2.57 0.97
C MET A 127 -15.98 -2.29 2.37
N HIS A 128 -17.27 -2.55 2.54
CA HIS A 128 -17.95 -2.50 3.83
C HIS A 128 -17.73 -3.82 4.59
N ASP A 129 -17.86 -3.82 5.91
CA ASP A 129 -17.79 -5.06 6.72
C ASP A 129 -18.94 -6.02 6.34
N HIS A 130 -20.12 -5.45 6.21
CA HIS A 130 -21.34 -6.05 5.66
C HIS A 130 -21.98 -5.02 4.72
N PRO A 131 -22.80 -5.43 3.74
CA PRO A 131 -23.60 -4.48 2.99
C PRO A 131 -24.38 -3.56 3.92
N ASP A 132 -24.52 -2.29 3.58
CA ASP A 132 -25.32 -1.34 4.35
C ASP A 132 -26.64 -1.01 3.64
N GLY A 133 -27.28 0.09 4.04
CA GLY A 133 -28.48 0.58 3.36
C GLY A 133 -29.68 -0.39 3.38
N PRO A 134 -30.62 -0.21 2.44
CA PRO A 134 -31.77 -1.10 2.24
C PRO A 134 -31.40 -2.55 1.90
N SER A 135 -30.19 -2.80 1.42
CA SER A 135 -29.71 -4.14 1.03
C SER A 135 -28.87 -4.84 2.10
N PHE A 136 -28.95 -4.41 3.37
CA PHE A 136 -28.18 -4.97 4.48
C PHE A 136 -28.34 -6.49 4.61
N ASP A 137 -27.20 -7.20 4.67
CA ASP A 137 -27.15 -8.65 4.94
C ASP A 137 -25.88 -9.01 5.72
N SER A 138 -26.04 -9.44 6.98
CA SER A 138 -24.92 -9.79 7.86
C SER A 138 -24.18 -11.08 7.48
N SER A 139 -24.72 -11.87 6.54
CA SER A 139 -24.08 -13.08 6.03
C SER A 139 -23.09 -12.81 4.89
N ILE A 140 -23.09 -11.59 4.35
CA ILE A 140 -22.23 -11.16 3.24
C ILE A 140 -21.09 -10.31 3.79
N CYS A 141 -19.87 -10.55 3.32
CA CYS A 141 -18.66 -9.84 3.76
C CYS A 141 -17.88 -9.28 2.57
N PRO A 142 -18.20 -8.07 2.09
CA PRO A 142 -17.52 -7.47 0.93
C PRO A 142 -16.01 -7.37 1.09
N LYS A 143 -15.51 -7.15 2.32
CA LYS A 143 -14.06 -7.17 2.64
C LYS A 143 -13.35 -8.50 2.38
N LYS A 144 -14.08 -9.61 2.22
CA LYS A 144 -13.53 -10.92 1.85
C LYS A 144 -13.81 -11.30 0.41
N SER A 145 -14.64 -10.53 -0.29
CA SER A 145 -15.05 -10.80 -1.67
C SER A 145 -13.82 -10.91 -2.58
N PRO A 146 -13.71 -11.98 -3.40
CA PRO A 146 -12.67 -12.07 -4.42
C PRO A 146 -12.87 -10.97 -5.47
N LEU A 147 -11.78 -10.56 -6.12
CA LEU A 147 -11.87 -9.65 -7.25
C LEU A 147 -12.51 -10.39 -8.44
N GLY A 148 -13.46 -9.74 -9.11
CA GLY A 148 -13.89 -10.15 -10.45
C GLY A 148 -12.76 -9.92 -11.47
N LEU A 149 -13.09 -9.71 -12.74
CA LEU A 149 -12.05 -9.38 -13.72
C LEU A 149 -11.76 -7.87 -13.69
N PHE A 150 -10.52 -7.48 -13.37
CA PHE A 150 -10.03 -6.12 -13.59
C PHE A 150 -8.91 -6.15 -14.63
N ASP A 151 -9.14 -5.57 -15.80
CA ASP A 151 -8.18 -5.68 -16.89
C ASP A 151 -8.19 -4.53 -17.91
N ASN A 152 -7.00 -4.05 -18.27
CA ASN A 152 -6.79 -3.05 -19.33
C ASN A 152 -7.55 -1.73 -19.09
N ASN A 153 -7.59 -1.27 -17.84
CA ASN A 153 -8.20 0.02 -17.50
C ASN A 153 -7.15 1.14 -17.54
N ILE A 154 -7.59 2.33 -17.91
CA ILE A 154 -6.77 3.52 -18.06
C ILE A 154 -7.30 4.61 -17.12
N VAL A 155 -6.41 5.26 -16.38
CA VAL A 155 -6.78 6.40 -15.54
C VAL A 155 -5.75 7.50 -15.69
N HIS A 156 -6.18 8.75 -15.87
CA HIS A 156 -5.20 9.83 -15.86
C HIS A 156 -5.77 11.18 -15.51
N SER A 157 -4.86 12.10 -15.15
CA SER A 157 -5.19 13.49 -14.86
C SER A 157 -6.23 13.61 -13.74
N GLN A 158 -6.25 12.65 -12.81
CA GLN A 158 -7.10 12.71 -11.63
C GLN A 158 -6.44 13.61 -10.59
N GLY A 159 -7.24 14.39 -9.86
CA GLY A 159 -6.70 15.27 -8.82
C GLY A 159 -5.93 14.51 -7.75
N TRP A 160 -6.39 13.32 -7.36
CA TRP A 160 -5.72 12.45 -6.38
C TRP A 160 -5.23 11.13 -7.03
N PHE A 161 -5.93 10.01 -6.89
CA PHE A 161 -5.34 8.69 -7.19
C PHE A 161 -5.97 8.03 -8.43
N GLY A 162 -5.16 7.27 -9.17
CA GLY A 162 -5.70 6.44 -10.25
C GLY A 162 -6.63 5.34 -9.74
N LEU A 163 -6.11 4.57 -8.78
CA LEU A 163 -6.84 3.55 -8.03
C LEU A 163 -6.59 3.73 -6.53
N TRP A 164 -7.66 3.73 -5.74
CA TRP A 164 -7.58 3.73 -4.29
C TRP A 164 -8.32 2.53 -3.70
N ILE A 165 -7.62 1.77 -2.84
CA ILE A 165 -8.19 0.65 -2.08
C ILE A 165 -8.15 1.02 -0.60
N PHE A 166 -9.32 1.34 -0.05
CA PHE A 166 -9.45 1.91 1.30
C PHE A 166 -10.80 1.56 1.93
N MET A 167 -10.90 1.23 3.22
CA MET A 167 -9.80 1.14 4.20
C MET A 167 -9.13 -0.21 4.20
N GLU A 168 -9.95 -1.26 4.13
CA GLU A 168 -9.52 -2.63 4.34
C GLU A 168 -10.14 -3.55 3.30
N TRP A 169 -9.34 -4.45 2.73
CA TRP A 169 -9.85 -5.50 1.86
C TRP A 169 -8.89 -6.69 1.83
N TYR A 170 -9.38 -7.86 2.23
CA TYR A 170 -8.61 -9.09 2.37
C TYR A 170 -9.28 -10.16 1.51
N PRO A 171 -9.07 -10.18 0.18
CA PRO A 171 -9.76 -11.10 -0.70
C PRO A 171 -9.46 -12.56 -0.30
N MET A 172 -10.54 -13.34 -0.13
CA MET A 172 -10.50 -14.72 0.31
C MET A 172 -11.19 -15.61 -0.70
N LYS A 173 -10.71 -16.85 -0.80
CA LYS A 173 -11.30 -17.88 -1.65
C LYS A 173 -12.75 -18.14 -1.23
N GLY A 174 -13.66 -18.05 -2.18
CA GLY A 174 -15.10 -18.19 -1.96
C GLY A 174 -15.81 -16.97 -1.38
N GLY A 175 -15.09 -15.95 -0.87
CA GLY A 175 -15.68 -14.66 -0.49
C GLY A 175 -16.57 -14.61 0.76
N GLY A 176 -16.92 -15.75 1.35
CA GLY A 176 -17.82 -15.81 2.51
C GLY A 176 -17.19 -15.25 3.80
N CYS A 177 -18.03 -14.85 4.76
CA CYS A 177 -17.59 -14.28 6.04
C CYS A 177 -16.65 -15.20 6.85
N GLY A 178 -16.80 -16.52 6.74
CA GLY A 178 -15.93 -17.51 7.39
C GLY A 178 -14.65 -17.85 6.63
N SER A 179 -14.45 -17.30 5.43
CA SER A 179 -13.31 -17.66 4.56
C SER A 179 -12.00 -17.13 5.13
N ASN A 180 -10.95 -17.96 5.12
CA ASN A 180 -9.65 -17.65 5.71
C ASN A 180 -8.46 -18.03 4.80
N GLU A 181 -8.73 -18.60 3.62
CA GLU A 181 -7.71 -18.88 2.61
C GLU A 181 -7.63 -17.67 1.67
N ALA A 182 -6.46 -17.01 1.62
CA ALA A 182 -6.25 -15.83 0.80
C ALA A 182 -6.38 -16.16 -0.69
N GLU A 183 -7.06 -15.29 -1.45
CA GLU A 183 -7.22 -15.38 -2.90
C GLU A 183 -6.60 -14.14 -3.55
N PRO A 184 -5.68 -14.29 -4.52
CA PRO A 184 -5.07 -13.15 -5.19
C PRO A 184 -6.08 -12.28 -5.95
N ALA A 185 -6.16 -11.00 -5.57
CA ALA A 185 -6.86 -9.97 -6.31
C ALA A 185 -5.89 -9.27 -7.27
N VAL A 186 -5.87 -9.71 -8.53
CA VAL A 186 -4.90 -9.24 -9.53
C VAL A 186 -5.50 -8.13 -10.39
N PHE A 187 -5.03 -6.90 -10.19
CA PHE A 187 -5.32 -5.77 -11.06
C PHE A 187 -4.40 -5.83 -12.28
N LYS A 188 -4.94 -6.31 -13.41
CA LYS A 188 -4.16 -6.54 -14.63
C LYS A 188 -4.13 -5.32 -15.53
N ARG A 189 -2.96 -5.03 -16.10
CA ARG A 189 -2.75 -4.05 -17.18
C ARG A 189 -3.37 -2.68 -16.90
N LEU A 190 -3.26 -2.22 -15.65
CA LEU A 190 -3.68 -0.89 -15.23
C LEU A 190 -2.66 0.15 -15.72
N THR A 191 -3.10 1.13 -16.51
CA THR A 191 -2.26 2.25 -16.93
C THR A 191 -2.69 3.53 -16.22
N VAL A 192 -1.79 4.18 -15.48
CA VAL A 192 -2.08 5.43 -14.77
C VAL A 192 -1.01 6.50 -14.99
N TRP A 193 -1.43 7.73 -15.29
CA TRP A 193 -0.51 8.86 -15.38
C TRP A 193 -1.06 10.21 -14.92
N ASN A 194 -0.15 11.11 -14.55
CA ASN A 194 -0.45 12.49 -14.14
C ASN A 194 -1.53 12.56 -13.03
N CYS A 195 -1.51 11.61 -12.09
CA CYS A 195 -2.28 11.64 -10.86
C CYS A 195 -1.35 12.00 -9.69
N GLU A 196 -1.89 12.32 -8.51
CA GLU A 196 -1.09 12.40 -7.29
C GLU A 196 -0.42 11.06 -6.97
N LYS A 197 -1.15 9.95 -7.13
CA LYS A 197 -0.61 8.57 -7.06
C LYS A 197 -1.20 7.70 -8.15
N GLY A 198 -0.40 6.76 -8.66
CA GLY A 198 -0.90 5.78 -9.62
C GLY A 198 -1.91 4.84 -8.97
N ALA A 199 -1.48 4.10 -7.96
CA ALA A 199 -2.36 3.30 -7.10
C ALA A 199 -1.94 3.37 -5.62
N GLU A 200 -2.90 3.38 -4.71
CA GLU A 200 -2.66 3.22 -3.27
C GLU A 200 -3.53 2.10 -2.69
N ALA A 201 -2.87 1.17 -1.98
CA ALA A 201 -3.49 0.07 -1.25
C ALA A 201 -3.22 0.21 0.26
N VAL A 202 -4.26 0.53 1.04
CA VAL A 202 -4.07 0.92 2.45
C VAL A 202 -3.91 -0.27 3.38
N SER A 203 -4.95 -1.05 3.66
CA SER A 203 -4.83 -2.25 4.50
C SER A 203 -5.35 -3.46 3.73
N VAL A 204 -4.45 -4.15 3.03
CA VAL A 204 -4.86 -5.16 2.05
C VAL A 204 -4.31 -6.55 2.34
N GLY A 205 -4.97 -7.56 1.78
CA GLY A 205 -4.50 -8.94 1.73
C GLY A 205 -3.66 -9.21 0.49
N ALA A 206 -4.02 -10.28 -0.25
CA ALA A 206 -3.36 -10.71 -1.48
C ALA A 206 -3.68 -9.82 -2.69
N VAL A 207 -3.52 -8.50 -2.57
CA VAL A 207 -3.69 -7.57 -3.70
C VAL A 207 -2.42 -7.56 -4.54
N GLN A 208 -2.58 -7.65 -5.86
CA GLN A 208 -1.48 -7.70 -6.81
C GLN A 208 -1.68 -6.72 -7.97
N PHE A 209 -0.59 -6.14 -8.44
CA PHE A 209 -0.53 -5.39 -9.70
C PHE A 209 0.32 -6.17 -10.71
N ASP A 210 -0.26 -6.54 -11.84
CA ASP A 210 0.44 -7.29 -12.89
C ASP A 210 0.31 -6.60 -14.24
N GLY A 211 1.44 -6.26 -14.87
CA GLY A 211 1.42 -5.52 -16.14
C GLY A 211 1.07 -4.05 -15.99
N ALA A 212 1.24 -3.45 -14.80
CA ALA A 212 0.88 -2.05 -14.57
C ALA A 212 1.85 -1.10 -15.27
N ILE A 213 1.34 0.01 -15.79
CA ILE A 213 2.13 1.10 -16.39
C ILE A 213 1.82 2.38 -15.61
N MET A 214 2.80 2.89 -14.88
CA MET A 214 2.66 4.07 -14.03
C MET A 214 3.58 5.16 -14.53
N VAL A 215 3.05 6.31 -14.93
CA VAL A 215 3.84 7.36 -15.56
C VAL A 215 3.62 8.69 -14.87
N ASN A 216 4.70 9.27 -14.33
CA ASN A 216 4.72 10.65 -13.89
C ASN A 216 3.57 11.02 -12.94
N ASN A 217 3.33 10.15 -11.95
CA ASN A 217 2.42 10.44 -10.85
C ASN A 217 3.20 11.18 -9.76
N ASP A 218 2.63 12.20 -9.10
CA ASP A 218 3.39 13.14 -8.26
C ASP A 218 4.15 12.45 -7.11
N LYS A 219 3.42 11.73 -6.25
CA LYS A 219 3.97 11.14 -5.02
C LYS A 219 4.43 9.70 -5.22
N ALA A 220 3.65 8.89 -5.92
CA ALA A 220 3.94 7.47 -6.05
C ALA A 220 3.42 6.86 -7.36
N GLY A 221 4.17 5.91 -7.93
CA GLY A 221 3.62 4.98 -8.92
C GLY A 221 2.62 4.02 -8.27
N ILE A 222 3.11 3.15 -7.39
CA ILE A 222 2.29 2.23 -6.58
C ILE A 222 2.68 2.37 -5.12
N GLU A 223 1.72 2.49 -4.22
CA GLU A 223 1.95 2.54 -2.78
C GLU A 223 1.14 1.47 -2.05
N TYR A 224 1.81 0.70 -1.18
CA TYR A 224 1.15 -0.12 -0.16
C TYR A 224 1.41 0.49 1.21
N LYS A 225 0.39 0.55 2.07
CA LYS A 225 0.55 1.00 3.47
C LYS A 225 0.75 -0.19 4.42
N MET A 226 -0.11 -1.19 4.38
CA MET A 226 -0.08 -2.37 5.26
C MET A 226 -0.55 -3.63 4.52
N ILE A 227 0.04 -4.77 4.86
CA ILE A 227 -0.30 -6.08 4.29
C ILE A 227 -0.64 -7.04 5.42
N LYS A 228 -1.87 -7.57 5.40
CA LYS A 228 -2.41 -8.40 6.49
C LYS A 228 -3.13 -9.63 5.94
N ASN A 229 -3.28 -10.65 6.77
CA ASN A 229 -4.10 -11.85 6.49
C ASN A 229 -3.71 -12.58 5.19
N VAL A 230 -2.42 -12.61 4.86
CA VAL A 230 -1.92 -13.22 3.63
C VAL A 230 -0.62 -13.99 3.89
N PRO A 231 -0.35 -15.10 3.19
CA PRO A 231 0.95 -15.75 3.22
C PRO A 231 2.07 -14.79 2.78
N LYS A 232 3.13 -14.70 3.58
CA LYS A 232 4.29 -13.84 3.30
C LYS A 232 5.17 -14.47 2.22
N TYR A 233 5.69 -13.66 1.29
CA TYR A 233 6.64 -14.10 0.25
C TYR A 233 6.14 -15.27 -0.59
N HIS A 234 4.83 -15.31 -0.82
CA HIS A 234 4.16 -16.39 -1.54
C HIS A 234 3.63 -15.86 -2.88
N PRO A 235 3.50 -16.69 -3.93
CA PRO A 235 2.85 -16.29 -5.19
C PRO A 235 1.41 -15.79 -5.01
N ASN A 236 0.71 -16.29 -3.98
CA ASN A 236 -0.62 -15.81 -3.58
C ASN A 236 -0.56 -14.66 -2.56
N GLY A 237 0.60 -14.00 -2.44
CA GLY A 237 0.87 -12.88 -1.55
C GLY A 237 0.48 -11.53 -2.18
N ALA A 238 0.89 -10.45 -1.52
CA ALA A 238 0.86 -9.14 -2.13
C ALA A 238 2.08 -8.93 -3.05
N LEU A 239 1.86 -8.41 -4.25
CA LEU A 239 2.84 -8.45 -5.34
C LEU A 239 2.71 -7.25 -6.29
N VAL A 240 3.85 -6.75 -6.76
CA VAL A 240 3.94 -5.95 -8.00
C VAL A 240 4.77 -6.75 -8.99
N ASN A 241 4.23 -7.03 -10.16
CA ASN A 241 4.86 -7.88 -11.17
C ASN A 241 4.74 -7.29 -12.58
N ASN A 242 5.70 -7.63 -13.45
CA ASN A 242 5.68 -7.34 -14.88
C ASN A 242 5.34 -5.86 -15.22
N SER A 243 5.74 -4.92 -14.36
CA SER A 243 5.26 -3.54 -14.41
C SER A 243 6.32 -2.58 -14.96
N VAL A 244 5.88 -1.46 -15.51
CA VAL A 244 6.74 -0.36 -15.96
C VAL A 244 6.37 0.89 -15.19
N ILE A 245 7.35 1.48 -14.51
CA ILE A 245 7.16 2.68 -13.69
C ILE A 245 8.14 3.74 -14.18
N ILE A 246 7.61 4.85 -14.67
CA ILE A 246 8.35 5.95 -15.28
C ILE A 246 8.25 7.16 -14.35
N GLY A 247 9.40 7.56 -13.78
CA GLY A 247 9.49 8.64 -12.82
C GLY A 247 9.32 10.02 -13.45
N ASP A 248 10.07 10.29 -14.51
CA ASP A 248 9.97 11.52 -15.30
C ASP A 248 9.71 11.17 -16.77
N ALA A 249 8.54 11.58 -17.26
CA ALA A 249 8.28 11.65 -18.68
C ALA A 249 8.40 13.13 -19.08
N THR A 250 9.54 13.47 -19.72
CA THR A 250 10.01 14.83 -20.09
C THR A 250 9.03 15.74 -20.84
N SER A 251 7.82 15.25 -21.13
CA SER A 251 6.70 15.97 -21.75
C SER A 251 5.73 16.65 -20.77
N SER A 252 5.87 16.48 -19.45
CA SER A 252 4.95 17.08 -18.47
C SER A 252 5.56 18.30 -17.77
N ASN A 253 4.89 19.45 -17.88
CA ASN A 253 5.33 20.68 -17.21
C ASN A 253 4.86 20.79 -15.74
N TRP A 254 4.03 19.85 -15.26
CA TRP A 254 3.35 19.97 -13.95
C TRP A 254 3.95 19.11 -12.86
N ILE A 255 4.51 17.96 -13.21
CA ILE A 255 5.15 17.02 -12.29
C ILE A 255 6.57 16.87 -12.77
N SER A 256 7.52 17.36 -11.97
CA SER A 256 8.95 17.34 -12.32
C SER A 256 9.52 15.92 -12.33
N CYS A 257 9.02 15.05 -11.46
CA CYS A 257 9.34 13.63 -11.39
C CYS A 257 8.57 12.96 -10.22
N THR A 258 8.17 11.69 -10.36
CA THR A 258 7.53 10.89 -9.32
C THR A 258 8.43 10.70 -8.10
N GLY A 259 7.94 11.09 -6.91
CA GLY A 259 8.68 10.97 -5.65
C GLY A 259 9.25 9.56 -5.40
N SER A 260 8.42 8.53 -5.50
CA SER A 260 8.87 7.13 -5.46
C SER A 260 8.12 6.23 -6.43
N GLY A 261 8.83 5.37 -7.16
CA GLY A 261 8.20 4.40 -8.07
C GLY A 261 7.26 3.43 -7.34
N VAL A 262 7.81 2.66 -6.41
CA VAL A 262 7.04 1.82 -5.48
C VAL A 262 7.31 2.24 -4.03
N ILE A 263 6.26 2.53 -3.28
CA ILE A 263 6.35 2.79 -1.84
C ILE A 263 6.06 1.48 -1.08
N LEU A 264 7.06 1.05 -0.31
CA LEU A 264 7.08 -0.19 0.44
C LEU A 264 6.17 -0.10 1.70
N PRO A 265 5.44 -1.18 2.02
CA PRO A 265 4.46 -1.24 3.10
C PRO A 265 5.11 -1.32 4.49
N TRP A 266 4.31 -1.16 5.52
CA TRP A 266 4.69 -1.42 6.91
C TRP A 266 4.35 -2.82 7.39
N ASP A 267 4.59 -3.81 6.54
CA ASP A 267 4.50 -5.23 6.86
C ASP A 267 5.47 -6.02 5.99
N ALA A 268 5.99 -7.12 6.55
CA ALA A 268 6.77 -8.10 5.81
C ALA A 268 5.89 -8.91 4.85
N GLY A 269 6.49 -9.49 3.81
CA GLY A 269 5.82 -10.41 2.89
C GLY A 269 5.54 -9.85 1.50
N PHE A 270 5.92 -8.60 1.23
CA PHE A 270 5.74 -7.95 -0.06
C PHE A 270 6.84 -8.31 -1.05
N VAL A 271 6.45 -8.50 -2.32
CA VAL A 271 7.34 -8.89 -3.41
C VAL A 271 7.22 -7.90 -4.57
N ILE A 272 8.35 -7.54 -5.17
CA ILE A 272 8.40 -6.76 -6.42
C ILE A 272 9.23 -7.55 -7.43
N ALA A 273 8.59 -7.94 -8.53
CA ALA A 273 9.15 -8.84 -9.52
C ALA A 273 9.07 -8.24 -10.92
N ASN A 274 10.03 -8.57 -11.79
CA ASN A 274 9.96 -8.31 -13.24
C ASN A 274 9.56 -6.86 -13.59
N THR A 275 10.04 -5.89 -12.80
CA THR A 275 9.55 -4.50 -12.85
C THR A 275 10.64 -3.57 -13.35
N LYS A 276 10.27 -2.75 -14.32
CA LYS A 276 11.14 -1.79 -14.98
C LYS A 276 10.95 -0.39 -14.42
N PHE A 277 12.04 0.21 -13.98
CA PHE A 277 12.08 1.60 -13.53
C PHE A 277 12.79 2.46 -14.58
N VAL A 278 12.18 3.59 -14.94
CA VAL A 278 12.68 4.49 -15.99
C VAL A 278 12.72 5.91 -15.45
N ASN A 279 13.82 6.63 -15.69
CA ASN A 279 13.98 8.07 -15.39
C ASN A 279 13.78 8.42 -13.91
N PHE A 280 14.54 7.75 -13.03
CA PHE A 280 14.64 8.10 -11.61
C PHE A 280 16.05 8.65 -11.34
N ASN A 281 16.39 9.70 -12.09
CA ASN A 281 17.69 10.39 -12.10
C ASN A 281 17.60 11.86 -11.70
N SER A 282 16.39 12.40 -11.55
CA SER A 282 16.14 13.82 -11.24
C SER A 282 15.86 14.04 -9.74
N GLY A 283 16.43 15.11 -9.19
CA GLY A 283 16.12 15.62 -7.85
C GLY A 283 16.23 14.56 -6.75
N SER A 284 15.13 14.38 -5.99
CA SER A 284 15.03 13.43 -4.87
C SER A 284 14.15 12.20 -5.18
N CYS A 285 13.81 12.00 -6.46
CA CYS A 285 13.01 10.87 -6.89
C CYS A 285 13.78 9.56 -6.77
N THR A 286 13.05 8.48 -6.49
CA THR A 286 13.65 7.16 -6.25
C THR A 286 12.78 6.04 -6.81
N SER A 287 13.39 4.92 -7.19
CA SER A 287 12.62 3.73 -7.59
C SER A 287 11.79 3.17 -6.43
N PHE A 288 12.31 3.25 -5.20
CA PHE A 288 11.68 2.77 -3.98
C PHE A 288 11.60 3.86 -2.92
N GLY A 289 10.48 3.89 -2.20
CA GLY A 289 10.31 4.63 -0.95
C GLY A 289 9.76 3.71 0.13
N VAL A 290 9.63 4.21 1.36
CA VAL A 290 8.97 3.48 2.45
C VAL A 290 7.80 4.30 2.96
N THR A 291 6.67 3.63 3.20
CA THR A 291 5.42 4.30 3.48
C THR A 291 5.43 5.12 4.77
N ARG A 292 4.45 6.02 4.86
CA ARG A 292 4.05 6.80 6.05
C ARG A 292 2.53 6.78 6.13
N ILE A 293 1.98 6.71 7.34
CA ILE A 293 0.53 6.68 7.55
C ILE A 293 0.18 7.76 8.56
N ASP A 294 -0.37 8.87 8.06
CA ASP A 294 -0.81 9.97 8.90
C ASP A 294 -1.79 9.47 9.98
N GLY A 295 -1.65 10.03 11.18
CA GLY A 295 -2.38 9.57 12.36
C GLY A 295 -1.81 8.30 13.01
N THR A 296 -1.18 7.40 12.24
CA THR A 296 -0.60 6.13 12.74
C THR A 296 0.88 6.25 13.08
N CYS A 297 1.74 6.47 12.07
CA CYS A 297 3.14 6.79 12.26
C CYS A 297 3.63 7.61 11.05
N THR A 298 4.54 8.55 11.27
CA THR A 298 5.11 9.38 10.19
C THR A 298 6.62 9.56 10.31
N PHE A 299 7.22 9.10 11.41
CA PHE A 299 8.61 9.32 11.75
C PHE A 299 9.21 8.04 12.30
N GLU A 300 10.38 7.65 11.78
CA GLU A 300 11.16 6.51 12.24
C GLU A 300 10.33 5.23 12.47
N CYS A 301 9.63 4.78 11.42
CA CYS A 301 8.87 3.52 11.43
C CYS A 301 9.34 2.60 10.31
N GLY A 302 8.91 1.34 10.36
CA GLY A 302 9.31 0.31 9.41
C GLY A 302 10.00 -0.87 10.10
N GLY A 303 11.21 -1.18 9.65
CA GLY A 303 12.01 -2.33 10.08
C GLY A 303 11.52 -3.63 9.44
N TRP A 304 10.84 -3.57 8.31
CA TRP A 304 10.30 -4.74 7.62
C TRP A 304 11.15 -5.12 6.42
N ASP A 305 11.12 -6.41 6.10
CA ASP A 305 11.84 -7.00 4.98
C ASP A 305 10.93 -7.20 3.76
N TYR A 306 11.52 -7.10 2.57
CA TYR A 306 10.86 -7.28 1.28
C TYR A 306 11.76 -8.07 0.33
N ILE A 307 11.16 -8.69 -0.68
CA ILE A 307 11.87 -9.47 -1.70
C ILE A 307 11.74 -8.79 -3.07
N VAL A 308 12.85 -8.76 -3.80
CA VAL A 308 12.88 -8.30 -5.19
C VAL A 308 13.64 -9.25 -6.10
N TYR A 309 13.24 -9.28 -7.37
CA TYR A 309 13.96 -9.96 -8.46
C TYR A 309 13.46 -9.49 -9.84
N GLY A 310 14.22 -9.75 -10.89
CA GLY A 310 13.87 -9.42 -12.28
C GLY A 310 13.75 -7.92 -12.53
N LEU A 311 14.44 -7.07 -11.76
CA LEU A 311 14.35 -5.63 -11.91
C LEU A 311 15.20 -5.12 -13.09
N GLU A 312 14.68 -4.14 -13.80
CA GLU A 312 15.42 -3.40 -14.83
C GLU A 312 15.41 -1.90 -14.53
N PHE A 313 16.52 -1.21 -14.80
CA PHE A 313 16.67 0.22 -14.50
C PHE A 313 17.25 0.98 -15.69
N PHE A 314 16.52 1.97 -16.17
CA PHE A 314 16.90 2.82 -17.30
C PHE A 314 16.96 4.26 -16.83
N GLU A 315 18.15 4.86 -16.80
CA GLU A 315 18.35 6.22 -16.27
C GLU A 315 17.75 6.40 -14.86
N SER A 316 17.88 5.35 -14.03
CA SER A 316 17.36 5.31 -12.67
C SER A 316 18.48 5.01 -11.65
N PRO A 317 19.47 5.91 -11.48
CA PRO A 317 20.53 5.73 -10.50
C PRO A 317 20.03 5.82 -9.04
N ASN A 318 18.93 6.55 -8.80
CA ASN A 318 18.36 6.75 -7.46
C ASN A 318 17.42 5.59 -7.11
N LYS A 319 17.92 4.60 -6.36
CA LYS A 319 17.16 3.38 -6.07
C LYS A 319 16.23 3.56 -4.90
N ILE A 320 16.71 4.03 -3.76
CA ILE A 320 15.89 4.14 -2.55
C ILE A 320 16.25 5.36 -1.70
N LYS A 321 15.24 5.85 -0.99
CA LYS A 321 15.33 6.95 -0.04
C LYS A 321 15.09 6.44 1.39
N PHE A 322 16.17 6.15 2.13
CA PHE A 322 16.06 5.87 3.56
C PHE A 322 16.08 7.16 4.38
N THR A 323 15.23 7.25 5.40
CA THR A 323 15.18 8.41 6.30
C THR A 323 15.75 8.14 7.69
N TRP A 324 15.95 6.87 8.06
CA TRP A 324 16.52 6.49 9.36
C TRP A 324 17.16 5.08 9.35
N PRO A 325 18.02 4.74 10.33
CA PRO A 325 18.88 3.54 10.29
C PRO A 325 18.21 2.16 10.36
N HIS A 326 16.90 2.08 10.63
CA HIS A 326 16.17 0.80 10.79
C HIS A 326 14.86 0.76 9.99
N GLU A 327 14.83 1.43 8.85
CA GLU A 327 13.60 1.65 8.11
C GLU A 327 13.09 0.45 7.32
N ALA A 328 13.95 -0.28 6.62
CA ALA A 328 13.54 -1.32 5.68
C ALA A 328 14.73 -2.19 5.25
N MET A 329 14.47 -3.44 4.90
CA MET A 329 15.47 -4.38 4.36
C MET A 329 14.95 -4.97 3.04
N ILE A 330 15.75 -4.94 1.99
CA ILE A 330 15.33 -5.43 0.66
C ILE A 330 16.28 -6.54 0.22
N LYS A 331 15.77 -7.77 0.17
CA LYS A 331 16.50 -8.94 -0.31
C LYS A 331 16.39 -9.03 -1.83
N ASP A 332 17.54 -8.94 -2.49
CA ASP A 332 17.68 -9.08 -3.93
C ASP A 332 18.02 -10.54 -4.26
N LEU A 333 17.08 -11.29 -4.81
CA LEU A 333 17.25 -12.73 -5.01
C LEU A 333 18.13 -13.08 -6.20
N ASP A 334 18.22 -12.21 -7.20
CA ASP A 334 18.89 -12.51 -8.48
C ASP A 334 19.97 -11.49 -8.87
N GLY A 335 20.22 -10.49 -8.02
CA GLY A 335 21.23 -9.46 -8.27
C GLY A 335 20.72 -8.32 -9.15
N SER A 336 19.44 -8.31 -9.53
CA SER A 336 18.88 -7.28 -10.42
C SER A 336 18.80 -5.89 -9.77
N LEU A 337 18.78 -5.80 -8.44
CA LEU A 337 18.83 -4.53 -7.70
C LEU A 337 20.26 -4.08 -7.41
N THR A 338 21.10 -5.01 -6.99
CA THR A 338 22.38 -4.75 -6.31
C THR A 338 23.60 -5.13 -7.14
N GLY A 339 23.43 -5.90 -8.21
CA GLY A 339 24.49 -6.56 -8.95
C GLY A 339 25.06 -7.82 -8.28
N THR A 340 24.56 -8.21 -7.09
CA THR A 340 25.03 -9.37 -6.34
C THR A 340 23.86 -10.27 -5.95
N VAL A 341 23.88 -11.51 -6.41
CA VAL A 341 22.83 -12.50 -6.14
C VAL A 341 22.72 -12.76 -4.63
N GLY A 342 21.51 -12.61 -4.09
CA GLY A 342 21.23 -12.85 -2.67
C GLY A 342 21.65 -11.71 -1.75
N ALA A 343 22.13 -10.57 -2.25
CA ALA A 343 22.47 -9.45 -1.37
C ALA A 343 21.22 -8.80 -0.74
N THR A 344 21.42 -8.13 0.39
CA THR A 344 20.37 -7.37 1.08
C THR A 344 20.74 -5.90 1.12
N VAL A 345 19.84 -5.02 0.68
CA VAL A 345 19.96 -3.56 0.88
C VAL A 345 19.37 -3.21 2.25
N SER A 346 20.11 -2.42 3.03
CA SER A 346 19.69 -1.92 4.34
C SER A 346 20.14 -0.47 4.52
N PRO A 347 19.45 0.36 5.32
CA PRO A 347 20.04 1.60 5.82
C PRO A 347 21.36 1.30 6.52
N SER A 348 22.37 2.12 6.24
CA SER A 348 23.68 2.05 6.88
C SER A 348 23.57 2.37 8.37
N ASN A 349 24.19 1.56 9.20
CA ASN A 349 24.36 1.83 10.62
C ASN A 349 25.63 1.15 11.14
N PRO A 350 26.22 1.61 12.26
CA PRO A 350 27.50 1.09 12.74
C PRO A 350 27.47 -0.38 13.21
N SER A 351 26.28 -0.95 13.43
CA SER A 351 26.15 -2.34 13.88
C SER A 351 26.06 -3.36 12.73
N LEU A 352 26.20 -2.91 11.48
CA LEU A 352 26.24 -3.80 10.32
C LEU A 352 27.62 -4.51 10.19
N PRO A 353 27.65 -5.77 9.73
CA PRO A 353 28.90 -6.48 9.49
C PRO A 353 29.71 -5.86 8.33
N PRO A 354 31.02 -6.16 8.23
CA PRO A 354 31.88 -5.68 7.14
C PRO A 354 31.44 -6.10 5.73
N SER A 355 30.58 -7.13 5.61
CA SER A 355 29.98 -7.53 4.33
C SER A 355 28.97 -6.52 3.79
N CYS A 356 28.59 -5.52 4.60
CA CYS A 356 27.74 -4.38 4.22
C CYS A 356 28.59 -3.15 3.89
N ALA A 357 28.53 -2.71 2.63
CA ALA A 357 29.24 -1.53 2.16
C ALA A 357 28.28 -0.44 1.69
N GLY A 358 28.59 0.82 2.01
CA GLY A 358 27.79 1.97 1.59
C GLY A 358 27.72 2.11 0.07
N SER A 359 26.57 2.56 -0.45
CA SER A 359 26.38 2.76 -1.89
C SER A 359 25.56 4.01 -2.18
N SER A 360 26.06 4.83 -3.11
CA SER A 360 25.45 6.12 -3.49
C SER A 360 24.05 5.94 -4.08
N SER A 361 23.84 4.88 -4.87
CA SER A 361 22.54 4.55 -5.47
C SER A 361 21.43 4.31 -4.45
N PHE A 362 21.78 3.96 -3.21
CA PHE A 362 20.83 3.72 -2.12
C PHE A 362 20.87 4.80 -1.03
N SER A 363 21.56 5.93 -1.28
CA SER A 363 21.84 6.98 -0.29
C SER A 363 21.19 8.32 -0.66
N ILE A 364 19.97 8.28 -1.21
CA ILE A 364 19.25 9.47 -1.69
C ILE A 364 18.49 10.19 -0.56
N GLY A 365 18.21 9.49 0.55
CA GLY A 365 17.55 10.06 1.71
C GLY A 365 18.49 10.62 2.77
N SER A 366 17.94 10.97 3.93
CA SER A 366 18.73 11.50 5.06
C SER A 366 19.59 10.45 5.75
N THR A 367 19.36 9.16 5.47
CA THR A 367 20.20 8.06 5.95
C THR A 367 20.84 7.34 4.76
N PRO A 368 22.17 7.17 4.73
CA PRO A 368 22.83 6.40 3.68
C PRO A 368 22.36 4.95 3.65
N GLY A 369 22.41 4.32 2.47
CA GLY A 369 22.13 2.90 2.29
C GLY A 369 23.40 2.07 2.10
N SER A 370 23.35 0.82 2.53
CA SER A 370 24.40 -0.18 2.36
C SER A 370 23.89 -1.40 1.59
N VAL A 371 24.77 -2.03 0.82
CA VAL A 371 24.56 -3.33 0.19
C VAL A 371 25.33 -4.38 0.99
N CYS A 372 24.60 -5.30 1.60
CA CYS A 372 25.14 -6.43 2.35
C CYS A 372 25.24 -7.65 1.44
N THR A 373 26.47 -8.04 1.11
CA THR A 373 26.77 -9.06 0.08
C THR A 373 26.72 -10.49 0.58
N ASP A 374 26.67 -10.71 1.90
CA ASP A 374 26.50 -12.04 2.48
C ASP A 374 25.05 -12.54 2.26
N PRO A 375 24.84 -13.60 1.46
CA PRO A 375 23.51 -14.10 1.15
C PRO A 375 22.81 -14.73 2.37
N ASN A 376 23.56 -15.10 3.41
CA ASN A 376 23.01 -15.68 4.64
C ASN A 376 22.64 -14.61 5.67
N LEU A 377 22.95 -13.34 5.42
CA LEU A 377 22.61 -12.25 6.33
C LEU A 377 21.08 -12.08 6.39
N LYS A 378 20.55 -12.27 7.60
CA LYS A 378 19.14 -12.07 7.93
C LYS A 378 19.01 -10.96 8.98
N PHE A 379 17.88 -10.25 8.95
CA PHE A 379 17.57 -9.16 9.86
C PHE A 379 16.30 -9.47 10.64
N LEU A 380 16.33 -9.17 11.93
CA LEU A 380 15.21 -9.34 12.84
C LEU A 380 14.73 -7.97 13.28
N ARG A 381 13.41 -7.78 13.31
CA ARG A 381 12.82 -6.56 13.84
C ARG A 381 12.43 -6.80 15.29
N PHE A 382 12.96 -6.00 16.20
CA PHE A 382 12.58 -6.02 17.61
C PHE A 382 11.81 -4.75 17.96
N SER A 383 10.63 -4.89 18.56
CA SER A 383 9.88 -3.76 19.11
C SER A 383 9.43 -4.06 20.53
N TRP A 384 9.50 -3.05 21.40
CA TRP A 384 9.15 -3.21 22.81
C TRP A 384 8.64 -1.91 23.41
N ASN A 385 7.89 -2.03 24.51
CA ASN A 385 7.41 -0.93 25.33
C ASN A 385 7.28 -1.37 26.80
N LYS A 386 6.70 -0.49 27.63
CA LYS A 386 6.43 -0.75 29.06
C LYS A 386 7.69 -1.13 29.84
N ALA A 387 8.79 -0.43 29.57
CA ALA A 387 10.04 -0.62 30.29
C ALA A 387 9.89 -0.21 31.78
N VAL A 388 10.40 -1.05 32.68
CA VAL A 388 10.46 -0.83 34.12
C VAL A 388 11.93 -0.92 34.55
N PRO A 389 12.43 -0.02 35.44
CA PRO A 389 11.70 1.05 36.13
C PRO A 389 11.21 2.16 35.19
N LYS A 390 10.16 2.90 35.59
CA LYS A 390 9.57 3.99 34.78
C LYS A 390 10.57 5.08 34.40
N SER A 391 11.68 5.19 35.12
CA SER A 391 12.79 6.09 34.77
C SER A 391 13.48 5.73 33.44
N LEU A 392 13.24 4.53 32.90
CA LEU A 392 13.69 4.10 31.58
C LEU A 392 12.78 4.57 30.44
N GLU A 393 11.54 4.95 30.75
CA GLU A 393 10.59 5.42 29.75
C GLU A 393 11.09 6.72 29.10
N ALA A 394 10.88 6.84 27.79
CA ALA A 394 11.31 7.99 26.98
C ALA A 394 12.82 8.21 26.84
N LYS A 395 13.68 7.33 27.36
CA LYS A 395 15.12 7.34 27.08
C LYS A 395 15.43 6.72 25.73
N ASP A 396 16.49 7.17 25.09
CA ASP A 396 17.05 6.48 23.92
C ASP A 396 17.76 5.20 24.35
N VAL A 397 17.85 4.25 23.44
CA VAL A 397 18.48 2.95 23.69
C VAL A 397 19.59 2.71 22.68
N PHE A 398 20.76 2.30 23.16
CA PHE A 398 21.89 1.90 22.35
C PHE A 398 21.98 0.39 22.28
N PHE A 399 22.18 -0.13 21.08
CA PHE A 399 22.46 -1.54 20.80
C PHE A 399 23.89 -1.64 20.29
N THR A 400 24.76 -2.33 21.03
CA THR A 400 26.16 -2.51 20.67
C THR A 400 26.45 -3.99 20.39
N ASN A 401 26.94 -4.30 19.19
CA ASN A 401 27.48 -5.61 18.86
C ASN A 401 29.00 -5.52 18.57
N GLN A 402 29.58 -6.59 18.04
CA GLN A 402 31.01 -6.64 17.71
C GLN A 402 31.44 -5.64 16.61
N TYR A 403 30.51 -5.11 15.82
CA TYR A 403 30.81 -4.18 14.73
C TYR A 403 30.68 -2.72 15.16
N GLY A 404 29.72 -2.41 16.03
CA GLY A 404 29.55 -1.06 16.54
C GLY A 404 28.25 -0.84 17.30
N THR A 405 27.96 0.43 17.57
CA THR A 405 26.79 0.87 18.35
C THR A 405 25.80 1.65 17.48
N THR A 406 24.53 1.27 17.54
CA THR A 406 23.41 1.99 16.91
C THR A 406 22.42 2.47 17.98
N GLY A 407 21.86 3.66 17.79
CA GLY A 407 20.88 4.27 18.69
C GLY A 407 19.45 4.15 18.17
N VAL A 408 18.49 4.06 19.08
CA VAL A 408 17.05 4.03 18.76
C VAL A 408 16.25 4.89 19.72
N HIS A 409 15.43 5.76 19.13
CA HIS A 409 14.65 6.75 19.86
C HIS A 409 13.33 6.20 20.40
N PHE A 410 12.88 6.74 21.54
CA PHE A 410 11.52 6.48 22.01
C PHE A 410 10.49 7.26 21.21
N LEU A 411 9.43 6.60 20.72
CA LEU A 411 8.35 7.26 19.99
C LEU A 411 6.97 6.88 20.53
N LYS A 412 6.11 7.88 20.63
CA LYS A 412 4.71 7.71 21.08
C LYS A 412 3.88 6.89 20.09
N LYS A 413 4.10 7.13 18.80
CA LYS A 413 3.30 6.61 17.68
C LYS A 413 4.01 5.48 16.92
N ARG A 414 4.64 4.53 17.62
CA ARG A 414 5.21 3.34 16.95
C ARG A 414 4.08 2.48 16.37
N LEU A 415 4.30 1.96 15.15
CA LEU A 415 3.37 1.06 14.45
C LEU A 415 2.95 -0.14 15.31
N THR A 416 3.93 -0.77 15.96
CA THR A 416 3.73 -1.85 16.92
C THR A 416 4.32 -1.41 18.25
N HIS A 417 3.69 -1.78 19.36
CA HIS A 417 4.12 -1.35 20.69
C HIS A 417 4.20 0.18 20.82
N PRO A 418 3.06 0.91 20.72
CA PRO A 418 3.02 2.35 20.94
C PRO A 418 3.67 2.73 22.28
N MET A 419 4.15 3.97 22.39
CA MET A 419 4.96 4.44 23.53
C MET A 419 6.16 3.53 23.77
N GLY A 420 7.02 3.40 22.76
CA GLY A 420 8.11 2.42 22.78
C GLY A 420 9.17 2.63 21.71
N TRP A 421 9.92 1.57 21.46
CA TRP A 421 11.09 1.56 20.58
C TRP A 421 10.97 0.46 19.54
N MET A 422 11.75 0.61 18.47
CA MET A 422 11.90 -0.42 17.45
C MET A 422 13.29 -0.32 16.81
N VAL A 423 13.92 -1.48 16.63
CA VAL A 423 15.26 -1.63 16.05
C VAL A 423 15.28 -2.83 15.09
N SER A 424 16.09 -2.73 14.03
CA SER A 424 16.47 -3.87 13.19
C SER A 424 17.83 -4.40 13.66
N LEU A 425 17.91 -5.70 13.93
CA LEU A 425 19.08 -6.40 14.44
C LEU A 425 19.55 -7.44 13.44
N VAL A 426 20.85 -7.67 13.38
CA VAL A 426 21.43 -8.75 12.58
C VAL A 426 21.20 -10.08 13.31
N SER A 427 20.67 -11.07 12.59
CA SER A 427 20.48 -12.42 13.10
C SER A 427 21.83 -13.10 13.35
N GLY A 428 21.93 -13.89 14.41
CA GLY A 428 23.16 -14.57 14.85
C GLY A 428 24.09 -13.73 15.74
N GLU A 429 23.78 -12.45 15.94
CA GLU A 429 24.62 -11.52 16.69
C GLU A 429 24.22 -11.38 18.17
N ARG A 430 25.16 -10.84 18.94
CA ARG A 430 25.00 -10.49 20.35
C ARG A 430 25.00 -8.98 20.49
N TYR A 431 24.00 -8.45 21.18
CA TYR A 431 23.81 -7.02 21.41
C TYR A 431 23.73 -6.71 22.89
N ASN A 432 24.58 -5.79 23.35
CA ASN A 432 24.41 -5.12 24.63
C ASN A 432 23.42 -3.97 24.47
N MET A 433 22.29 -4.06 25.18
CA MET A 433 21.20 -3.08 25.18
C MET A 433 21.32 -2.14 26.38
N LEU A 434 21.56 -0.86 26.12
CA LEU A 434 21.81 0.14 27.15
C LEU A 434 20.88 1.34 27.00
N PHE A 435 20.21 1.73 28.08
CA PHE A 435 19.40 2.94 28.11
C PHE A 435 20.29 4.16 28.35
N GLU A 436 20.18 5.15 27.49
CA GLU A 436 20.99 6.36 27.55
C GLU A 436 20.75 7.14 28.86
N HIS A 437 21.85 7.48 29.53
CA HIS A 437 21.84 8.16 30.82
C HIS A 437 20.95 7.46 31.87
N ALA A 438 20.77 6.14 31.78
CA ALA A 438 20.06 5.42 32.83
C ALA A 438 20.85 5.49 34.13
N GLY A 439 20.14 5.71 35.24
CA GLY A 439 20.73 5.57 36.57
C GLY A 439 21.08 4.10 36.85
N HIS A 440 21.47 3.82 38.09
CA HIS A 440 21.72 2.46 38.54
C HIS A 440 20.50 1.55 38.29
N ILE A 441 20.64 0.54 37.42
CA ILE A 441 19.59 -0.42 37.08
C ILE A 441 19.81 -1.69 37.92
N THR A 442 18.90 -1.97 38.85
CA THR A 442 18.88 -3.23 39.64
C THR A 442 17.87 -4.24 39.10
N ASN A 443 16.88 -3.80 38.32
CA ASN A 443 15.92 -4.65 37.65
C ASN A 443 15.54 -4.06 36.29
N ILE A 444 15.21 -4.93 35.34
CA ILE A 444 14.59 -4.50 34.08
C ILE A 444 13.43 -5.42 33.72
N THR A 445 12.36 -4.84 33.19
CA THR A 445 11.27 -5.60 32.58
C THR A 445 10.70 -4.80 31.43
N TYR A 446 10.36 -5.44 30.33
CA TYR A 446 9.68 -4.82 29.20
C TYR A 446 8.79 -5.85 28.48
N ASN A 447 7.79 -5.37 27.75
CA ASN A 447 7.00 -6.20 26.86
C ASN A 447 7.52 -5.98 25.43
N GLY A 448 7.96 -7.05 24.77
CA GLY A 448 8.49 -6.94 23.42
C GLY A 448 8.18 -8.14 22.54
N LYS A 449 8.38 -7.94 21.24
CA LYS A 449 8.21 -8.97 20.22
C LYS A 449 9.32 -8.88 19.19
N PHE A 450 9.91 -10.03 18.89
CA PHE A 450 10.76 -10.22 17.73
C PHE A 450 9.90 -10.66 16.54
N TYR A 451 10.11 -10.01 15.40
CA TYR A 451 9.44 -10.31 14.15
C TYR A 451 10.47 -10.82 13.15
N GLY A 452 10.06 -11.75 12.29
CA GLY A 452 10.92 -12.37 11.28
C GLY A 452 11.72 -13.57 11.78
N LEU A 453 11.67 -13.89 13.07
CA LEU A 453 12.45 -14.98 13.66
C LEU A 453 11.95 -16.36 13.18
N THR A 454 12.84 -17.11 12.53
CA THR A 454 12.64 -18.51 12.12
C THR A 454 13.39 -19.49 13.06
N ASN A 455 13.13 -20.79 12.94
CA ASN A 455 13.62 -21.80 13.90
C ASN A 455 15.16 -21.93 13.97
N ASP A 456 15.87 -21.52 12.91
CA ASP A 456 17.34 -21.54 12.79
C ASP A 456 18.00 -20.23 13.21
N GLU A 457 17.21 -19.22 13.59
CA GLU A 457 17.70 -17.89 13.89
C GLU A 457 17.73 -17.60 15.39
N TYR A 458 18.64 -16.74 15.80
CA TYR A 458 18.70 -16.24 17.15
C TYR A 458 19.26 -14.82 17.19
N VAL A 459 19.01 -14.12 18.28
CA VAL A 459 19.72 -12.90 18.66
C VAL A 459 19.89 -12.93 20.17
N ILE A 460 21.05 -12.51 20.67
CA ILE A 460 21.31 -12.48 22.10
C ILE A 460 21.27 -11.04 22.57
N ILE A 461 20.29 -10.72 23.43
CA ILE A 461 20.20 -9.40 24.08
C ILE A 461 20.80 -9.50 25.48
N GLU A 462 21.83 -8.72 25.72
CA GLU A 462 22.51 -8.61 27.00
C GLU A 462 22.13 -7.30 27.69
N HIS A 463 21.97 -7.39 29.00
CA HIS A 463 21.80 -6.23 29.87
C HIS A 463 22.93 -6.24 30.88
N ASN A 464 23.64 -5.12 31.01
CA ASN A 464 24.69 -5.00 32.00
C ASN A 464 24.09 -4.58 33.34
N PHE A 465 24.01 -5.53 34.28
CA PHE A 465 23.60 -5.27 35.65
C PHE A 465 24.80 -5.16 36.58
N THR A 466 24.72 -4.23 37.53
CA THR A 466 25.71 -4.07 38.60
C THR A 466 25.58 -5.14 39.69
N GLN A 467 24.52 -5.95 39.66
CA GLN A 467 24.23 -7.02 40.62
C GLN A 467 23.78 -8.29 39.88
N THR A 468 23.94 -9.45 40.53
CA THR A 468 23.45 -10.72 39.96
C THR A 468 21.92 -10.72 39.98
N PRO A 469 21.23 -11.05 38.86
CA PRO A 469 19.77 -11.09 38.85
C PRO A 469 19.23 -12.19 39.76
N ASP A 470 18.31 -11.85 40.65
CA ASP A 470 17.66 -12.81 41.56
C ASP A 470 16.69 -13.75 40.85
N ARG A 471 16.20 -13.37 39.65
CA ARG A 471 15.26 -14.15 38.83
C ARG A 471 15.32 -13.76 37.35
N PHE A 472 15.20 -14.75 36.47
CA PHE A 472 14.80 -14.58 35.07
C PHE A 472 13.38 -15.13 34.92
N SER A 473 12.47 -14.35 34.36
CA SER A 473 11.05 -14.72 34.20
C SER A 473 10.49 -14.32 32.86
#